data_AF-A0A1I4WUY0-F1
#
_entry.id   AF-A0A1I4WUY0-F1
#
_cell.length_a   1.000
_cell.length_b   1.000
_cell.length_c   1.000
_cell.angle_alpha   90.00
_cell.angle_beta   90.00
_cell.angle_gamma   90.00
#
_symmetry.space_group_name_H-M   'P 1'
#
loop_
_entity.id
_entity.type
_entity.pdbx_description
1 polymer ?
#
loop_
_entity_poly.entity_id
_entity_poly.type
_entity_poly.pdbx_seq_one_letter_code
_entity_poly.pdbx_strand_id
1 'polypeptide(L)'
;MHPLLSKTTVVLVVSALAQGIAQAALFAVDPGPYTPANGGFAAWYQDSHGRTLDLCLSKAVSSRVPGAPGAPTYMCNLLPTPGVFDDAQPVVFPTNFPDEAFWFTADAAIVDAGRGINLAYGSAIEAAFSAGEPIEGDQISFARVRIRVDVPTAGTYIITHPYGVEVFKIDTPGRRAINMTRDIGIGAPKTYDGALKGDIGPFLRSVNGPYTETNPVSGSAEQFIGDPNLNEAVTGSPFNTNFIRIEGPGGLDLRSTVFAISGKLSAVVRPTPLIIQRSTYSRKAGDSAPVAQQDVFVLAPPPPATVALTSNSPALDLTEADTTGSWYAQSSINPSLPSTLQVTADNHLAIASSTPTTLPMALTDLVVIQRAEYSLSSGQLTLVASTSDETSPPVLTATSDSGTAIGALSGDGAVKSLATGISPIPPAKVRVTSSNGGSDTEEVVIVQ
;
A
#
# COMPACT_ATOMS: atom_id res chain seq x y z
N MET A 1 -19.29 46.36 39.63
CA MET A 1 -18.20 46.30 38.65
C MET A 1 -17.70 44.85 38.63
N HIS A 2 -18.13 44.09 37.63
CA HIS A 2 -17.78 42.68 37.46
C HIS A 2 -16.40 42.58 36.78
N PRO A 3 -15.47 41.74 37.27
CA PRO A 3 -14.30 41.39 36.48
C PRO A 3 -14.68 40.29 35.48
N LEU A 4 -14.35 40.55 34.23
CA LEU A 4 -14.60 39.73 33.05
C LEU A 4 -13.82 38.40 33.11
N LEU A 5 -14.52 37.29 32.86
CA LEU A 5 -13.92 36.00 32.56
C LEU A 5 -13.15 36.09 31.23
N SER A 6 -11.84 35.92 31.29
CA SER A 6 -10.98 35.73 30.12
C SER A 6 -11.28 34.38 29.49
N LYS A 7 -11.70 34.40 28.22
CA LYS A 7 -11.99 33.22 27.41
C LYS A 7 -10.70 32.41 27.23
N THR A 8 -10.72 31.18 27.71
CA THR A 8 -9.73 30.15 27.40
C THR A 8 -9.85 29.79 25.92
N THR A 9 -8.86 30.21 25.13
CA THR A 9 -8.68 29.72 23.76
C THR A 9 -8.20 28.28 23.86
N VAL A 10 -9.11 27.32 23.64
CA VAL A 10 -8.73 25.94 23.36
C VAL A 10 -8.11 25.94 21.96
N VAL A 11 -6.79 25.93 21.90
CA VAL A 11 -6.07 25.64 20.66
C VAL A 11 -6.23 24.14 20.42
N LEU A 12 -7.11 23.81 19.48
CA LEU A 12 -7.23 22.45 18.96
C LEU A 12 -5.98 22.18 18.13
N VAL A 13 -4.93 21.66 18.77
CA VAL A 13 -3.79 21.09 18.05
C VAL A 13 -4.31 19.82 17.38
N VAL A 14 -4.62 19.92 16.09
CA VAL A 14 -4.74 18.74 15.24
C VAL A 14 -3.31 18.23 15.06
N SER A 15 -2.87 17.42 16.02
CA SER A 15 -1.72 16.57 15.80
C SER A 15 -2.11 15.66 14.63
N ALA A 16 -1.52 15.88 13.47
CA ALA A 16 -1.53 14.91 12.39
C ALA A 16 -0.79 13.68 12.92
N LEU A 17 -1.52 12.81 13.62
CA LEU A 17 -1.15 11.42 13.74
C LEU A 17 -0.96 10.97 12.30
N ALA A 18 0.29 10.69 11.92
CA ALA A 18 0.58 9.84 10.79
C ALA A 18 -0.06 8.49 11.12
N GLN A 19 -1.37 8.38 10.88
CA GLN A 19 -2.04 7.11 10.72
C GLN A 19 -1.22 6.40 9.66
N GLY A 20 -0.65 5.24 10.01
CA GLY A 20 -0.11 4.34 9.01
C GLY A 20 -1.25 4.09 8.03
N ILE A 21 -1.23 4.78 6.90
CA ILE A 21 -2.25 4.62 5.87
C ILE A 21 -2.08 3.17 5.45
N ALA A 22 -3.07 2.32 5.70
CA ALA A 22 -3.13 1.01 5.06
C ALA A 22 -2.91 1.25 3.57
N GLN A 23 -1.73 0.91 3.05
CA GLN A 23 -1.39 1.28 1.69
C GLN A 23 -2.07 0.29 0.77
N ALA A 24 -2.89 0.82 -0.14
CA ALA A 24 -3.33 0.03 -1.26
C ALA A 24 -2.10 -0.25 -2.14
N ALA A 25 -1.53 -1.45 -2.04
CA ALA A 25 -0.22 -1.70 -2.60
C ALA A 25 -0.05 -3.15 -3.06
N LEU A 26 0.64 -3.27 -4.19
CA LEU A 26 1.33 -4.50 -4.58
C LEU A 26 2.62 -4.65 -3.77
N PHE A 27 3.14 -5.87 -3.69
CA PHE A 27 4.38 -6.19 -2.97
C PHE A 27 5.54 -6.48 -3.90
N ALA A 28 5.33 -7.26 -4.95
CA ALA A 28 6.40 -7.67 -5.86
C ALA A 28 5.88 -7.89 -7.28
N VAL A 29 6.80 -7.86 -8.24
CA VAL A 29 6.56 -8.15 -9.66
C VAL A 29 7.62 -9.12 -10.15
N ASP A 30 7.29 -9.87 -11.21
CA ASP A 30 8.25 -10.70 -11.94
C ASP A 30 9.50 -9.87 -12.35
N PRO A 31 10.71 -10.23 -11.86
CA PRO A 31 11.94 -9.54 -12.23
C PRO A 31 12.44 -9.92 -13.64
N GLY A 32 11.76 -10.84 -14.32
CA GLY A 32 12.15 -11.38 -15.61
C GLY A 32 13.13 -12.56 -15.48
N PRO A 33 13.69 -13.05 -16.60
CA PRO A 33 13.56 -12.50 -17.97
C PRO A 33 12.15 -12.63 -18.55
N TYR A 34 11.70 -11.58 -19.27
CA TYR A 34 10.40 -11.56 -19.91
C TYR A 34 10.40 -12.36 -21.21
N THR A 35 9.35 -13.16 -21.43
CA THR A 35 9.30 -14.11 -22.54
C THR A 35 8.17 -13.78 -23.52
N PRO A 36 8.30 -14.19 -24.81
CA PRO A 36 7.22 -14.01 -25.79
C PRO A 36 5.90 -14.70 -25.42
N ALA A 37 5.95 -15.74 -24.58
CA ALA A 37 4.74 -16.45 -24.13
C ALA A 37 3.76 -15.54 -23.38
N ASN A 38 4.28 -14.52 -22.69
CA ASN A 38 3.50 -13.50 -21.99
C ASN A 38 3.59 -12.13 -22.68
N GLY A 39 3.83 -12.11 -24.00
CA GLY A 39 3.92 -10.85 -24.77
C GLY A 39 5.11 -9.96 -24.41
N GLY A 40 6.14 -10.50 -23.74
CA GLY A 40 7.26 -9.73 -23.23
C GLY A 40 6.95 -8.94 -21.94
N PHE A 41 5.77 -9.15 -21.32
CA PHE A 41 5.39 -8.56 -20.04
C PHE A 41 5.89 -9.37 -18.83
N ALA A 42 5.83 -8.76 -17.64
CA ALA A 42 5.97 -9.45 -16.36
C ALA A 42 4.99 -10.64 -16.28
N ALA A 43 5.46 -11.82 -15.91
CA ALA A 43 4.59 -12.99 -15.82
C ALA A 43 3.53 -12.83 -14.72
N TRP A 44 3.86 -12.17 -13.60
CA TRP A 44 2.99 -12.07 -12.44
C TRP A 44 3.21 -10.79 -11.61
N TYR A 45 2.20 -10.45 -10.82
CA TYR A 45 2.28 -9.51 -9.70
C TYR A 45 1.82 -10.18 -8.39
N GLN A 46 2.51 -9.88 -7.29
CA GLN A 46 2.15 -10.32 -5.94
C GLN A 46 1.64 -9.13 -5.13
N ASP A 47 0.51 -9.30 -4.44
CA ASP A 47 -0.01 -8.29 -3.52
C ASP A 47 0.59 -8.38 -2.10
N SER A 48 0.33 -7.37 -1.27
CA SER A 48 0.78 -7.34 0.13
C SER A 48 0.16 -8.42 1.02
N HIS A 49 -0.92 -9.08 0.59
CA HIS A 49 -1.52 -10.23 1.26
C HIS A 49 -0.98 -11.58 0.73
N GLY A 50 0.03 -11.55 -0.14
CA GLY A 50 0.77 -12.70 -0.64
C GLY A 50 0.15 -13.38 -1.87
N ARG A 51 -1.01 -12.92 -2.37
CA ARG A 51 -1.63 -13.49 -3.56
C ARG A 51 -0.84 -13.07 -4.79
N THR A 52 -0.55 -14.04 -5.64
CA THR A 52 0.21 -13.84 -6.87
C THR A 52 -0.70 -14.14 -8.05
N LEU A 53 -0.83 -13.18 -8.98
CA LEU A 53 -1.67 -13.32 -10.17
C LEU A 53 -0.79 -13.30 -11.43
N ASP A 54 -1.03 -14.25 -12.32
CA ASP A 54 -0.41 -14.29 -13.64
C ASP A 54 -1.07 -13.27 -14.59
N LEU A 55 -0.34 -12.81 -15.61
CA LEU A 55 -0.95 -12.10 -16.73
C LEU A 55 -1.99 -13.05 -17.37
N CYS A 56 -3.26 -12.66 -17.30
CA CYS A 56 -4.35 -13.56 -17.60
C CYS A 56 -4.54 -13.71 -19.13
N LEU A 57 -3.87 -14.71 -19.71
CA LEU A 57 -3.96 -15.06 -21.14
C LEU A 57 -4.72 -16.39 -21.38
N SER A 58 -5.41 -16.89 -20.35
CA SER A 58 -6.14 -18.16 -20.43
C SER A 58 -7.42 -18.07 -21.24
N LYS A 59 -7.70 -19.12 -22.02
CA LYS A 59 -8.98 -19.33 -22.71
C LYS A 59 -9.98 -20.17 -21.90
N ALA A 60 -9.73 -20.41 -20.62
CA ALA A 60 -10.71 -21.03 -19.75
C ALA A 60 -11.99 -20.19 -19.72
N VAL A 61 -13.14 -20.87 -19.72
CA VAL A 61 -14.47 -20.22 -19.72
C VAL A 61 -15.20 -20.54 -18.42
N SER A 62 -16.09 -19.66 -18.01
CA SER A 62 -16.94 -19.86 -16.85
C SER A 62 -17.87 -21.06 -17.07
N SER A 63 -17.80 -22.06 -16.19
CA SER A 63 -18.81 -23.13 -16.11
C SER A 63 -20.12 -22.69 -15.43
N ARG A 64 -20.16 -21.48 -14.83
CA ARG A 64 -21.36 -20.89 -14.21
C ARG A 64 -22.18 -20.09 -15.20
N VAL A 65 -21.55 -19.43 -16.16
CA VAL A 65 -22.22 -18.54 -17.12
C VAL A 65 -22.06 -19.11 -18.53
N PRO A 66 -23.16 -19.50 -19.20
CA PRO A 66 -23.08 -20.01 -20.56
C PRO A 66 -22.66 -18.88 -21.52
N GLY A 67 -21.70 -19.17 -22.39
CA GLY A 67 -21.32 -18.28 -23.48
C GLY A 67 -22.38 -18.20 -24.58
N ALA A 68 -22.27 -17.18 -25.44
CA ALA A 68 -23.04 -17.07 -26.67
C ALA A 68 -22.13 -17.31 -27.90
N PRO A 69 -22.68 -17.67 -29.07
CA PRO A 69 -21.88 -17.79 -30.30
C PRO A 69 -21.11 -16.49 -30.58
N GLY A 70 -19.79 -16.58 -30.68
CA GLY A 70 -18.90 -15.42 -30.88
C GLY A 70 -18.72 -14.51 -29.65
N ALA A 71 -19.20 -14.93 -28.47
CA ALA A 71 -18.97 -14.24 -27.19
C ALA A 71 -18.73 -15.27 -26.07
N PRO A 72 -17.52 -15.85 -26.00
CA PRO A 72 -17.15 -16.78 -24.93
C PRO A 72 -17.12 -16.08 -23.56
N THR A 73 -17.51 -16.78 -22.51
CA THR A 73 -17.47 -16.31 -21.11
C THR A 73 -16.10 -16.56 -20.50
N TYR A 74 -15.05 -15.99 -21.10
CA TYR A 74 -13.68 -16.20 -20.63
C TYR A 74 -13.51 -15.78 -19.16
N MET A 75 -12.65 -16.50 -18.44
CA MET A 75 -12.23 -16.14 -17.07
C MET A 75 -11.17 -15.03 -17.06
N CYS A 76 -10.54 -14.78 -18.20
CA CYS A 76 -9.66 -13.65 -18.48
C CYS A 76 -10.35 -12.65 -19.40
N ASN A 77 -10.05 -11.36 -19.27
CA ASN A 77 -10.53 -10.33 -20.19
C ASN A 77 -9.73 -10.37 -21.50
N LEU A 78 -10.13 -11.26 -22.42
CA LEU A 78 -9.55 -11.44 -23.76
C LEU A 78 -10.45 -10.79 -24.81
N LEU A 79 -10.41 -9.46 -24.92
CA LEU A 79 -11.29 -8.72 -25.83
C LEU A 79 -10.78 -8.81 -27.28
N PRO A 80 -11.60 -9.34 -28.22
CA PRO A 80 -11.21 -9.37 -29.63
C PRO A 80 -11.12 -7.97 -30.23
N THR A 81 -10.05 -7.72 -30.99
CA THR A 81 -9.80 -6.45 -31.67
C THR A 81 -9.57 -6.74 -33.16
N PRO A 82 -10.49 -6.36 -34.07
CA PRO A 82 -10.38 -6.70 -35.49
C PRO A 82 -9.05 -6.27 -36.11
N GLY A 83 -8.31 -7.24 -36.66
CA GLY A 83 -6.99 -7.02 -37.26
C GLY A 83 -5.81 -7.07 -36.29
N VAL A 84 -6.08 -7.18 -34.97
CA VAL A 84 -5.06 -7.19 -33.90
C VAL A 84 -5.11 -8.51 -33.11
N PHE A 85 -6.29 -8.88 -32.61
CA PHE A 85 -6.49 -10.09 -31.82
C PHE A 85 -7.80 -10.80 -32.19
N ASP A 86 -7.67 -12.03 -32.66
CA ASP A 86 -8.75 -13.01 -32.88
C ASP A 86 -8.70 -14.05 -31.76
N ASP A 87 -9.73 -14.04 -30.90
CA ASP A 87 -9.87 -14.95 -29.77
C ASP A 87 -10.18 -16.40 -30.18
N ALA A 88 -10.52 -16.65 -31.45
CA ALA A 88 -10.62 -18.00 -31.99
C ALA A 88 -9.23 -18.59 -32.32
N GLN A 89 -8.20 -17.76 -32.51
CA GLN A 89 -6.83 -18.20 -32.86
C GLN A 89 -5.92 -18.29 -31.63
N PRO A 90 -4.84 -19.10 -31.66
CA PRO A 90 -3.88 -19.16 -30.54
C PRO A 90 -3.33 -17.78 -30.16
N VAL A 91 -3.16 -17.52 -28.86
CA VAL A 91 -2.52 -16.29 -28.38
C VAL A 91 -1.02 -16.40 -28.64
N VAL A 92 -0.50 -15.57 -29.55
CA VAL A 92 0.90 -15.60 -30.01
C VAL A 92 1.40 -14.18 -30.22
N PHE A 93 2.38 -13.75 -29.45
CA PHE A 93 3.03 -12.46 -29.63
C PHE A 93 4.11 -12.50 -30.72
N PRO A 94 4.25 -11.46 -31.57
CA PRO A 94 3.44 -10.23 -31.67
C PRO A 94 2.24 -10.34 -32.63
N THR A 95 1.98 -11.50 -33.23
CA THR A 95 1.07 -11.62 -34.39
C THR A 95 -0.43 -11.67 -34.06
N ASN A 96 -0.83 -12.40 -33.02
CA ASN A 96 -2.22 -12.55 -32.56
C ASN A 96 -2.22 -12.46 -31.03
N PHE A 97 -2.12 -11.25 -30.51
CA PHE A 97 -2.00 -10.99 -29.08
C PHE A 97 -2.92 -9.81 -28.73
N PRO A 98 -3.64 -9.84 -27.59
CA PRO A 98 -4.52 -8.74 -27.24
C PRO A 98 -3.73 -7.45 -27.00
N ASP A 99 -4.22 -6.33 -27.52
CA ASP A 99 -3.65 -4.99 -27.32
C ASP A 99 -3.72 -4.52 -25.87
N GLU A 100 -4.65 -5.08 -25.09
CA GLU A 100 -4.73 -4.93 -23.63
C GLU A 100 -4.90 -6.32 -22.98
N ALA A 101 -4.14 -6.59 -21.92
CA ALA A 101 -4.30 -7.77 -21.08
C ALA A 101 -4.20 -7.38 -19.60
N PHE A 102 -4.61 -8.26 -18.69
CA PHE A 102 -4.77 -7.88 -17.29
C PHE A 102 -4.24 -8.97 -16.35
N TRP A 103 -3.51 -8.55 -15.32
CA TRP A 103 -3.21 -9.41 -14.16
C TRP A 103 -4.39 -9.43 -13.19
N PHE A 104 -5.11 -8.31 -13.10
CA PHE A 104 -6.25 -8.12 -12.21
C PHE A 104 -7.25 -7.15 -12.83
N THR A 105 -8.54 -7.43 -12.71
CA THR A 105 -9.62 -6.44 -12.88
C THR A 105 -10.68 -6.58 -11.79
N ALA A 106 -11.25 -5.44 -11.41
CA ALA A 106 -12.46 -5.36 -10.61
C ALA A 106 -13.35 -4.24 -11.12
N ASP A 107 -14.48 -4.62 -11.70
CA ASP A 107 -15.46 -3.70 -12.28
C ASP A 107 -16.75 -3.71 -11.47
N ALA A 108 -17.34 -2.53 -11.28
CA ALA A 108 -18.64 -2.39 -10.62
C ALA A 108 -19.44 -1.24 -11.23
N ALA A 109 -20.76 -1.30 -11.07
CA ALA A 109 -21.66 -0.26 -11.54
C ALA A 109 -22.77 0.05 -10.54
N ILE A 110 -23.26 1.29 -10.60
CA ILE A 110 -24.49 1.73 -9.95
C ILE A 110 -25.33 2.46 -11.00
N VAL A 111 -26.51 1.93 -11.30
CA VAL A 111 -27.46 2.54 -12.24
C VAL A 111 -28.75 2.85 -11.48
N ASP A 112 -29.09 4.13 -11.38
CA ASP A 112 -30.34 4.62 -10.81
C ASP A 112 -30.92 5.68 -11.75
N ALA A 113 -31.76 5.24 -12.68
CA ALA A 113 -32.40 6.13 -13.66
C ALA A 113 -33.32 7.16 -13.00
N GLY A 114 -33.95 6.84 -11.87
CA GLY A 114 -34.83 7.74 -11.15
C GLY A 114 -34.08 8.94 -10.55
N ARG A 115 -32.84 8.72 -10.13
CA ARG A 115 -31.90 9.76 -9.67
C ARG A 115 -30.95 10.26 -10.75
N GLY A 116 -31.09 9.80 -12.00
CA GLY A 116 -30.21 10.19 -13.12
C GLY A 116 -28.74 9.79 -12.94
N ILE A 117 -28.46 8.73 -12.17
CA ILE A 117 -27.11 8.22 -11.91
C ILE A 117 -26.81 7.02 -12.77
N ASN A 118 -25.63 7.05 -13.41
CA ASN A 118 -25.03 5.92 -14.09
C ASN A 118 -23.53 5.95 -13.83
N LEU A 119 -23.08 5.20 -12.83
CA LEU A 119 -21.71 5.09 -12.39
C LEU A 119 -21.12 3.77 -12.90
N ALA A 120 -19.98 3.85 -13.57
CA ALA A 120 -19.09 2.74 -13.87
C ALA A 120 -17.73 2.95 -13.19
N TYR A 121 -17.30 1.95 -12.45
CA TYR A 121 -16.01 1.87 -11.77
C TYR A 121 -15.22 0.71 -12.34
N GLY A 122 -13.93 0.92 -12.60
CA GLY A 122 -12.99 -0.15 -12.92
C GLY A 122 -11.67 0.08 -12.21
N SER A 123 -11.12 -0.98 -11.63
CA SER A 123 -9.74 -1.02 -11.14
C SER A 123 -8.99 -2.19 -11.74
N ALA A 124 -7.72 -1.98 -12.09
CA ALA A 124 -6.94 -3.00 -12.78
C ALA A 124 -5.44 -2.91 -12.53
N ILE A 125 -4.76 -4.04 -12.71
CA ILE A 125 -3.33 -4.07 -13.06
C ILE A 125 -3.27 -4.50 -14.53
N GLU A 126 -2.84 -3.59 -15.39
CA GLU A 126 -3.07 -3.66 -16.83
C GLU A 126 -1.76 -3.68 -17.60
N ALA A 127 -1.70 -4.55 -18.60
CA ALA A 127 -0.68 -4.66 -19.63
C ALA A 127 -1.23 -4.02 -20.89
N ALA A 128 -0.47 -3.08 -21.46
CA ALA A 128 -0.84 -2.44 -22.72
C ALA A 128 0.43 -2.12 -23.53
N PHE A 129 0.22 -1.64 -24.74
CA PHE A 129 1.29 -1.15 -25.61
C PHE A 129 1.17 0.37 -25.78
N SER A 130 2.28 1.09 -25.64
CA SER A 130 2.28 2.56 -25.69
C SER A 130 1.75 3.13 -27.02
N ALA A 131 1.94 2.40 -28.13
CA ALA A 131 1.41 2.74 -29.44
C ALA A 131 0.03 2.12 -29.74
N GLY A 132 -0.55 1.34 -28.82
CA GLY A 132 -1.84 0.66 -28.96
C GLY A 132 -1.80 -0.67 -29.72
N GLU A 133 -0.70 -0.98 -30.42
CA GLU A 133 -0.53 -2.24 -31.16
C GLU A 133 0.46 -3.17 -30.43
N PRO A 134 0.26 -4.50 -30.44
CA PRO A 134 1.17 -5.50 -29.85
C PRO A 134 2.58 -5.56 -30.45
N ILE A 135 3.36 -4.50 -30.26
CA ILE A 135 4.70 -4.34 -30.82
C ILE A 135 5.74 -4.57 -29.72
N GLU A 136 6.77 -5.36 -30.07
CA GLU A 136 7.90 -5.60 -29.20
C GLU A 136 8.65 -4.31 -28.91
N GLY A 137 8.82 -3.99 -27.62
CA GLY A 137 9.44 -2.75 -27.19
C GLY A 137 8.45 -1.65 -26.80
N ASP A 138 7.14 -1.86 -26.96
CA ASP A 138 6.11 -0.87 -26.56
C ASP A 138 5.39 -1.25 -25.25
N GLN A 139 5.74 -2.38 -24.64
CA GLN A 139 5.08 -2.91 -23.44
C GLN A 139 5.15 -1.95 -22.25
N ILE A 140 3.99 -1.58 -21.72
CA ILE A 140 3.85 -0.82 -20.47
C ILE A 140 2.90 -1.55 -19.53
N SER A 141 3.09 -1.32 -18.22
CA SER A 141 2.13 -1.78 -17.21
C SER A 141 1.84 -0.67 -16.21
N PHE A 142 0.63 -0.68 -15.67
CA PHE A 142 0.23 0.32 -14.68
C PHE A 142 -0.92 -0.19 -13.81
N ALA A 143 -1.07 0.43 -12.65
CA ALA A 143 -2.25 0.31 -11.82
C ALA A 143 -3.26 1.37 -12.27
N ARG A 144 -4.51 0.97 -12.50
CA ARG A 144 -5.59 1.83 -12.99
C ARG A 144 -6.72 1.92 -11.99
N VAL A 145 -7.22 3.13 -11.78
CA VAL A 145 -8.58 3.41 -11.30
C VAL A 145 -9.29 4.27 -12.33
N ARG A 146 -10.49 3.87 -12.73
CA ARG A 146 -11.33 4.60 -13.68
C ARG A 146 -12.74 4.74 -13.16
N ILE A 147 -13.25 5.98 -13.17
CA ILE A 147 -14.58 6.33 -12.68
C ILE A 147 -15.29 7.19 -13.72
N ARG A 148 -16.44 6.72 -14.19
CA ARG A 148 -17.31 7.46 -15.12
C ARG A 148 -18.70 7.55 -14.54
N VAL A 149 -19.22 8.76 -14.39
CA VAL A 149 -20.55 8.98 -13.81
C VAL A 149 -21.34 10.00 -14.61
N ASP A 150 -22.57 9.62 -14.96
CA ASP A 150 -23.61 10.57 -15.34
C ASP A 150 -24.25 11.12 -14.05
N VAL A 151 -24.29 12.45 -13.89
CA VAL A 151 -24.92 13.09 -12.72
C VAL A 151 -25.90 14.18 -13.15
N PRO A 152 -27.06 14.35 -12.49
CA PRO A 152 -28.11 15.29 -12.94
C PRO A 152 -27.96 16.71 -12.41
N THR A 153 -27.17 16.93 -11.35
CA THR A 153 -27.15 18.18 -10.59
C THR A 153 -25.71 18.65 -10.38
N ALA A 154 -25.48 19.96 -10.45
CA ALA A 154 -24.20 20.54 -10.06
C ALA A 154 -23.97 20.41 -8.54
N GLY A 155 -22.73 20.25 -8.12
CA GLY A 155 -22.35 20.18 -6.71
C GLY A 155 -21.17 19.24 -6.46
N THR A 156 -20.92 18.94 -5.18
CA THR A 156 -19.83 18.06 -4.78
C THR A 156 -20.32 16.63 -4.64
N TYR A 157 -19.62 15.71 -5.29
CA TYR A 157 -19.82 14.27 -5.20
C TYR A 157 -18.62 13.62 -4.53
N ILE A 158 -18.86 12.68 -3.63
CA ILE A 158 -17.83 11.86 -2.98
C ILE A 158 -18.02 10.43 -3.47
N ILE A 159 -16.96 9.82 -3.99
CA ILE A 159 -16.97 8.44 -4.44
C ILE A 159 -16.00 7.64 -3.58
N THR A 160 -16.53 6.79 -2.71
CA THR A 160 -15.75 5.81 -1.96
C THR A 160 -15.68 4.51 -2.76
N HIS A 161 -14.48 3.98 -2.94
CA HIS A 161 -14.24 2.72 -3.63
C HIS A 161 -13.25 1.86 -2.83
N PRO A 162 -12.99 0.61 -3.25
CA PRO A 162 -12.16 -0.31 -2.48
C PRO A 162 -10.74 0.12 -2.19
N TYR A 163 -10.24 1.10 -2.94
CA TYR A 163 -8.86 1.55 -2.88
C TYR A 163 -8.73 3.05 -2.54
N GLY A 164 -9.81 3.72 -2.17
CA GLY A 164 -9.72 5.14 -1.82
C GLY A 164 -11.04 5.89 -1.83
N VAL A 165 -10.91 7.21 -1.74
CA VAL A 165 -12.01 8.18 -1.77
C VAL A 165 -11.65 9.30 -2.73
N GLU A 166 -12.54 9.56 -3.68
CA GLU A 166 -12.41 10.63 -4.65
C GLU A 166 -13.47 11.70 -4.42
N VAL A 167 -13.09 12.98 -4.51
CA VAL A 167 -14.01 14.10 -4.33
C VAL A 167 -14.05 14.93 -5.61
N PHE A 168 -15.23 15.03 -6.22
CA PHE A 168 -15.46 15.75 -7.48
C PHE A 168 -16.37 16.95 -7.26
N LYS A 169 -15.94 18.13 -7.70
CA LYS A 169 -16.81 19.30 -7.82
C LYS A 169 -17.31 19.41 -9.25
N ILE A 170 -18.63 19.37 -9.45
CA ILE A 170 -19.30 19.39 -10.75
C ILE A 170 -20.03 20.71 -10.94
N ASP A 171 -19.59 21.51 -11.90
CA ASP A 171 -20.26 22.76 -12.26
C ASP A 171 -21.28 22.55 -13.40
N THR A 172 -20.99 21.63 -14.33
CA THR A 172 -21.90 21.28 -15.45
C THR A 172 -22.32 19.82 -15.34
N PRO A 173 -23.56 19.52 -14.92
CA PRO A 173 -24.07 18.15 -14.86
C PRO A 173 -24.34 17.58 -16.25
N GLY A 174 -24.53 16.27 -16.31
CA GLY A 174 -24.87 15.53 -17.52
C GLY A 174 -24.13 14.22 -17.63
N ARG A 175 -24.12 13.70 -18.86
CA ARG A 175 -23.44 12.44 -19.20
C ARG A 175 -21.93 12.57 -19.01
N ARG A 176 -21.33 11.63 -18.27
CA ARG A 176 -19.89 11.57 -17.95
C ARG A 176 -19.35 12.89 -17.39
N ALA A 177 -20.17 13.62 -16.62
CA ALA A 177 -19.72 14.81 -15.91
C ALA A 177 -18.62 14.48 -14.90
N ILE A 178 -18.58 13.25 -14.38
CA ILE A 178 -17.36 12.66 -13.79
C ILE A 178 -16.76 11.71 -14.83
N ASN A 179 -15.50 11.93 -15.19
CA ASN A 179 -14.74 11.08 -16.11
C ASN A 179 -13.26 11.11 -15.71
N MET A 180 -12.91 10.32 -14.71
CA MET A 180 -11.56 10.23 -14.14
C MET A 180 -10.92 8.91 -14.56
N THR A 181 -9.67 9.00 -15.01
CA THR A 181 -8.76 7.86 -15.13
C THR A 181 -7.47 8.24 -14.42
N ARG A 182 -7.02 7.39 -13.50
CA ARG A 182 -5.72 7.48 -12.85
C ARG A 182 -4.95 6.22 -13.19
N ASP A 183 -3.90 6.39 -13.97
CA ASP A 183 -2.94 5.34 -14.31
C ASP A 183 -1.61 5.67 -13.62
N ILE A 184 -1.16 4.80 -12.72
CA ILE A 184 0.08 4.95 -11.96
C ILE A 184 1.06 3.86 -12.36
N GLY A 185 2.31 4.26 -12.63
CA GLY A 185 3.39 3.33 -12.89
C GLY A 185 3.79 3.18 -14.35
N ILE A 186 3.19 3.96 -15.27
CA ILE A 186 3.63 4.03 -16.67
C ILE A 186 5.08 4.53 -16.69
N GLY A 187 6.00 3.61 -16.96
CA GLY A 187 7.44 3.86 -17.05
C GLY A 187 7.94 3.79 -18.49
N ALA A 188 9.26 3.70 -18.63
CA ALA A 188 9.88 3.30 -19.89
C ALA A 188 9.37 1.90 -20.28
N PRO A 189 9.33 1.57 -21.59
CA PRO A 189 8.89 0.25 -22.00
C PRO A 189 9.68 -0.87 -21.31
N LYS A 190 8.98 -1.97 -21.02
CA LYS A 190 9.51 -3.15 -20.32
C LYS A 190 10.01 -2.88 -18.89
N THR A 191 9.50 -1.82 -18.27
CA THR A 191 9.70 -1.51 -16.85
C THR A 191 8.39 -1.72 -16.10
N TYR A 192 8.34 -2.73 -15.22
CA TYR A 192 7.09 -3.19 -14.58
C TYR A 192 7.02 -2.95 -13.07
N ASP A 193 8.07 -2.42 -12.45
CA ASP A 193 8.04 -2.05 -11.03
C ASP A 193 7.24 -0.77 -10.76
N GLY A 194 6.94 0.03 -11.79
CA GLY A 194 6.15 1.25 -11.68
C GLY A 194 4.76 1.00 -11.10
N ALA A 195 4.10 -0.10 -11.46
CA ALA A 195 2.77 -0.45 -10.94
C ALA A 195 2.77 -0.72 -9.43
N LEU A 196 3.92 -1.06 -8.82
CA LEU A 196 4.06 -1.23 -7.37
C LEU A 196 3.87 0.08 -6.60
N LYS A 197 3.96 1.24 -7.27
CA LYS A 197 3.72 2.56 -6.69
C LYS A 197 2.27 3.02 -6.84
N GLY A 198 1.43 2.19 -7.48
CA GLY A 198 0.02 2.43 -7.65
C GLY A 198 -0.79 2.13 -6.39
N ASP A 199 -2.04 2.55 -6.42
CA ASP A 199 -3.01 2.42 -5.34
C ASP A 199 -3.93 1.20 -5.54
N ILE A 200 -3.43 0.13 -6.17
CA ILE A 200 -4.15 -1.13 -6.34
C ILE A 200 -3.45 -2.22 -5.56
N GLY A 201 -4.20 -2.92 -4.73
CA GLY A 201 -3.70 -3.97 -3.84
C GLY A 201 -4.19 -3.75 -2.41
N PRO A 202 -4.33 -4.79 -1.58
CA PRO A 202 -4.45 -6.19 -1.96
C PRO A 202 -5.52 -6.42 -3.03
N PHE A 203 -5.41 -7.52 -3.78
CA PHE A 203 -6.38 -7.81 -4.83
C PHE A 203 -7.76 -8.11 -4.21
N LEU A 204 -8.80 -7.45 -4.73
CA LEU A 204 -10.16 -7.88 -4.44
C LEU A 204 -10.37 -9.28 -5.00
N ARG A 205 -11.14 -10.08 -4.28
CA ARG A 205 -11.55 -11.41 -4.71
C ARG A 205 -13.01 -11.64 -4.40
N SER A 206 -13.64 -12.50 -5.19
CA SER A 206 -14.98 -12.99 -4.87
C SER A 206 -14.96 -13.73 -3.54
N VAL A 207 -16.00 -13.54 -2.72
CA VAL A 207 -16.19 -14.31 -1.49
C VAL A 207 -16.52 -15.79 -1.75
N ASN A 208 -16.93 -16.11 -2.97
CA ASN A 208 -17.26 -17.46 -3.42
C ASN A 208 -16.08 -18.16 -4.11
N GLY A 209 -15.04 -17.42 -4.48
CA GLY A 209 -13.82 -17.94 -5.11
C GLY A 209 -12.83 -18.55 -4.11
N PRO A 210 -11.72 -19.14 -4.60
CA PRO A 210 -11.33 -19.19 -6.01
C PRO A 210 -12.16 -20.19 -6.83
N TYR A 211 -12.28 -19.93 -8.12
CA TYR A 211 -12.92 -20.82 -9.09
C TYR A 211 -11.88 -21.63 -9.85
N THR A 212 -12.17 -22.91 -10.11
CA THR A 212 -11.33 -23.77 -10.95
C THR A 212 -11.99 -23.98 -12.29
N GLU A 213 -11.27 -23.72 -13.37
CA GLU A 213 -11.74 -23.96 -14.74
C GLU A 213 -10.69 -24.65 -15.58
N THR A 214 -11.13 -25.41 -16.57
CA THR A 214 -10.23 -26.09 -17.50
C THR A 214 -9.91 -25.18 -18.67
N ASN A 215 -8.63 -24.90 -18.88
CA ASN A 215 -8.18 -24.23 -20.09
C ASN A 215 -8.31 -25.20 -21.28
N PRO A 216 -9.15 -24.90 -22.28
CA PRO A 216 -9.42 -25.82 -23.39
C PRO A 216 -8.21 -26.03 -24.31
N VAL A 217 -7.21 -25.13 -24.28
CA VAL A 217 -6.00 -25.23 -25.11
C VAL A 217 -4.96 -26.14 -24.47
N SER A 218 -4.70 -25.98 -23.17
CA SER A 218 -3.67 -26.75 -22.45
C SER A 218 -4.21 -27.99 -21.74
N GLY A 219 -5.54 -28.10 -21.56
CA GLY A 219 -6.19 -29.12 -20.73
C GLY A 219 -5.93 -28.97 -19.23
N SER A 220 -5.23 -27.91 -18.81
CA SER A 220 -4.87 -27.69 -17.41
C SER A 220 -6.05 -27.12 -16.61
N ALA A 221 -6.21 -27.59 -15.38
CA ALA A 221 -7.08 -26.94 -14.40
C ALA A 221 -6.38 -25.69 -13.84
N GLU A 222 -7.00 -24.53 -14.02
CA GLU A 222 -6.47 -23.23 -13.60
C GLU A 222 -7.42 -22.61 -12.57
N GLN A 223 -6.86 -21.81 -11.67
CA GLN A 223 -7.63 -21.17 -10.61
C GLN A 223 -7.73 -19.66 -10.79
N PHE A 224 -8.87 -19.08 -10.44
CA PHE A 224 -9.17 -17.66 -10.61
C PHE A 224 -9.73 -17.08 -9.31
N ILE A 225 -9.36 -15.86 -8.95
CA ILE A 225 -9.83 -15.19 -7.72
C ILE A 225 -11.28 -14.71 -7.78
N GLY A 226 -11.90 -14.80 -8.96
CA GLY A 226 -13.27 -14.43 -9.24
C GLY A 226 -13.66 -14.84 -10.66
N ASP A 227 -14.88 -14.49 -11.05
CA ASP A 227 -15.41 -14.72 -12.40
C ASP A 227 -15.89 -13.38 -12.97
N PRO A 228 -15.29 -12.87 -14.07
CA PRO A 228 -15.68 -11.57 -14.63
C PRO A 228 -17.07 -11.60 -15.27
N ASN A 229 -17.68 -12.78 -15.42
CA ASN A 229 -19.02 -12.96 -15.97
C ASN A 229 -20.13 -12.90 -14.90
N LEU A 230 -19.76 -12.74 -13.62
CA LEU A 230 -20.66 -12.65 -12.48
C LEU A 230 -20.44 -11.35 -11.71
N ASN A 231 -21.51 -10.77 -11.17
CA ASN A 231 -21.41 -9.70 -10.17
C ASN A 231 -21.57 -10.32 -8.78
N GLU A 232 -20.49 -10.39 -8.03
CA GLU A 232 -20.45 -11.08 -6.73
C GLU A 232 -19.93 -10.18 -5.61
N ALA A 233 -20.30 -10.50 -4.37
CA ALA A 233 -19.72 -9.85 -3.22
C ALA A 233 -18.20 -10.12 -3.15
N VAL A 234 -17.45 -9.13 -2.69
CA VAL A 234 -15.98 -9.20 -2.64
C VAL A 234 -15.42 -8.96 -1.24
N THR A 235 -14.17 -9.37 -1.07
CA THR A 235 -13.33 -9.04 0.08
C THR A 235 -11.91 -8.71 -0.38
N GLY A 236 -11.09 -8.12 0.49
CA GLY A 236 -9.69 -7.82 0.24
C GLY A 236 -9.34 -6.33 0.14
N SER A 237 -10.30 -5.42 0.27
CA SER A 237 -10.00 -3.98 0.34
C SER A 237 -9.08 -3.67 1.53
N PRO A 238 -8.00 -2.89 1.34
CA PRO A 238 -7.10 -2.46 2.43
C PRO A 238 -7.76 -1.48 3.41
N PHE A 239 -8.87 -0.86 3.02
CA PHE A 239 -9.60 0.12 3.83
C PHE A 239 -10.92 -0.44 4.40
N ASN A 240 -11.13 -1.75 4.28
CA ASN A 240 -12.39 -2.41 4.59
C ASN A 240 -13.60 -1.82 3.80
N THR A 241 -13.35 -1.24 2.64
CA THR A 241 -14.36 -0.66 1.74
C THR A 241 -14.66 -1.62 0.59
N ASN A 242 -15.18 -2.82 0.88
CA ASN A 242 -15.54 -3.83 -0.13
C ASN A 242 -16.82 -3.46 -0.93
N PHE A 243 -16.91 -2.22 -1.40
CA PHE A 243 -18.06 -1.62 -2.07
C PHE A 243 -17.62 -0.38 -2.86
N ILE A 244 -18.47 0.03 -3.80
CA ILE A 244 -18.47 1.38 -4.36
C ILE A 244 -19.67 2.16 -3.82
N ARG A 245 -19.48 3.44 -3.48
CA ARG A 245 -20.52 4.32 -2.96
C ARG A 245 -20.37 5.71 -3.58
N ILE A 246 -21.48 6.30 -3.99
CA ILE A 246 -21.54 7.70 -4.44
C ILE A 246 -22.46 8.49 -3.51
N GLU A 247 -21.91 9.56 -2.94
CA GLU A 247 -22.62 10.57 -2.17
C GLU A 247 -22.65 11.89 -2.94
N GLY A 248 -23.71 12.68 -2.78
CA GLY A 248 -23.82 13.96 -3.49
C GLY A 248 -24.99 14.85 -3.09
N PRO A 249 -25.26 15.91 -3.89
CA PRO A 249 -26.29 16.89 -3.61
C PRO A 249 -27.69 16.27 -3.44
N GLY A 250 -28.55 16.93 -2.65
CA GLY A 250 -29.93 16.48 -2.42
C GLY A 250 -30.05 15.21 -1.57
N GLY A 251 -28.99 14.82 -0.85
CA GLY A 251 -28.96 13.60 -0.05
C GLY A 251 -28.78 12.33 -0.89
N LEU A 252 -28.15 12.44 -2.06
CA LEU A 252 -27.77 11.27 -2.86
C LEU A 252 -26.82 10.40 -2.04
N ASP A 253 -27.17 9.12 -1.91
CA ASP A 253 -26.33 8.08 -1.31
C ASP A 253 -26.72 6.74 -1.94
N LEU A 254 -25.88 6.23 -2.84
CA LEU A 254 -26.06 4.95 -3.50
C LEU A 254 -24.83 4.09 -3.31
N ARG A 255 -25.02 2.79 -3.15
CA ARG A 255 -23.94 1.82 -2.90
C ARG A 255 -24.17 0.52 -3.67
N SER A 256 -23.09 -0.05 -4.21
CA SER A 256 -23.04 -1.43 -4.68
C SER A 256 -21.93 -2.19 -3.94
N THR A 257 -22.21 -3.43 -3.55
CA THR A 257 -21.26 -4.32 -2.86
C THR A 257 -20.80 -5.47 -3.76
N VAL A 258 -21.18 -5.45 -5.05
CA VAL A 258 -20.87 -6.51 -6.00
C VAL A 258 -19.96 -6.02 -7.11
N PHE A 259 -19.04 -6.89 -7.53
CA PHE A 259 -18.05 -6.62 -8.57
C PHE A 259 -17.92 -7.83 -9.50
N ALA A 260 -17.59 -7.56 -10.75
CA ALA A 260 -17.03 -8.54 -11.67
C ALA A 260 -15.51 -8.55 -11.51
N ILE A 261 -14.94 -9.71 -11.18
CA ILE A 261 -13.52 -9.86 -10.84
C ILE A 261 -12.84 -10.82 -11.81
N SER A 262 -11.73 -10.40 -12.43
CA SER A 262 -10.82 -11.30 -13.14
C SER A 262 -9.43 -11.29 -12.50
N GLY A 263 -8.78 -12.45 -12.51
CA GLY A 263 -7.40 -12.64 -12.07
C GLY A 263 -7.08 -14.12 -11.94
N LYS A 264 -6.09 -14.60 -12.70
CA LYS A 264 -5.63 -16.00 -12.66
C LYS A 264 -4.59 -16.15 -11.56
N LEU A 265 -4.81 -17.07 -10.63
CA LEU A 265 -3.84 -17.41 -9.59
C LEU A 265 -2.59 -18.04 -10.22
N SER A 266 -1.44 -17.51 -9.84
CA SER A 266 -0.15 -18.01 -10.30
C SER A 266 0.21 -19.33 -9.63
N ALA A 267 0.87 -20.20 -10.38
CA ALA A 267 1.52 -21.40 -9.84
C ALA A 267 2.92 -21.10 -9.26
N VAL A 268 3.44 -19.89 -9.43
CA VAL A 268 4.75 -19.49 -8.90
C VAL A 268 4.68 -19.44 -7.37
N VAL A 269 5.55 -20.22 -6.73
CA VAL A 269 5.72 -20.21 -5.28
C VAL A 269 6.42 -18.93 -4.86
N ARG A 270 5.84 -18.21 -3.90
CA ARG A 270 6.36 -16.94 -3.40
C ARG A 270 6.49 -16.95 -1.88
N PRO A 271 7.52 -16.27 -1.33
CA PRO A 271 7.61 -16.05 0.10
C PRO A 271 6.48 -15.14 0.59
N THR A 272 6.14 -15.29 1.86
CA THR A 272 5.15 -14.47 2.56
C THR A 272 5.62 -13.01 2.59
N PRO A 273 4.82 -12.02 2.14
CA PRO A 273 5.20 -10.62 2.26
C PRO A 273 5.49 -10.22 3.71
N LEU A 274 6.58 -9.51 3.93
CA LEU A 274 6.95 -8.96 5.24
C LEU A 274 7.68 -7.63 5.01
N ILE A 275 7.14 -6.56 5.56
CA ILE A 275 7.72 -5.20 5.51
C ILE A 275 8.04 -4.78 6.94
N ILE A 276 9.29 -4.46 7.18
CA ILE A 276 9.76 -3.94 8.45
C ILE A 276 9.36 -2.47 8.58
N GLN A 277 8.66 -2.09 9.67
CA GLN A 277 8.34 -0.69 9.94
C GLN A 277 9.22 -0.10 11.05
N ARG A 278 9.20 -0.68 12.24
CA ARG A 278 9.93 -0.13 13.40
C ARG A 278 10.37 -1.23 14.36
N SER A 279 11.61 -1.12 14.84
CA SER A 279 12.16 -1.92 15.95
C SER A 279 12.92 -0.98 16.88
N THR A 280 12.30 -0.64 18.00
CA THR A 280 12.87 0.27 19.00
C THR A 280 12.96 -0.37 20.36
N TYR A 281 13.93 0.04 21.18
CA TYR A 281 13.97 -0.31 22.58
C TYR A 281 13.81 0.92 23.48
N SER A 282 13.44 0.71 24.73
CA SER A 282 13.57 1.68 25.80
C SER A 282 14.01 0.96 27.07
N ARG A 283 14.74 1.65 27.94
CA ARG A 283 15.12 1.10 29.24
C ARG A 283 15.36 2.20 30.27
N LYS A 284 14.89 1.96 31.49
CA LYS A 284 15.08 2.85 32.64
C LYS A 284 15.47 2.08 33.89
N ALA A 285 15.98 2.80 34.88
CA ALA A 285 16.24 2.21 36.19
C ALA A 285 14.93 1.73 36.83
N GLY A 286 14.94 0.51 37.35
CA GLY A 286 13.87 -0.03 38.21
C GLY A 286 14.42 -0.32 39.61
N ASP A 287 13.53 -0.72 40.52
CA ASP A 287 13.86 -0.90 41.94
C ASP A 287 14.93 -1.98 42.19
N SER A 288 14.94 -3.05 41.38
CA SER A 288 15.86 -4.19 41.52
C SER A 288 16.60 -4.57 40.24
N ALA A 289 16.07 -4.20 39.08
CA ALA A 289 16.65 -4.41 37.76
C ALA A 289 16.14 -3.35 36.78
N PRO A 290 16.84 -3.12 35.64
CA PRO A 290 16.33 -2.26 34.58
C PRO A 290 14.93 -2.69 34.12
N VAL A 291 14.04 -1.73 33.98
CA VAL A 291 12.77 -1.93 33.27
C VAL A 291 13.03 -1.64 31.80
N ALA A 292 12.91 -2.67 30.96
CA ALA A 292 13.17 -2.56 29.53
C ALA A 292 11.95 -2.98 28.70
N GLN A 293 11.92 -2.47 27.48
CA GLN A 293 10.87 -2.69 26.50
C GLN A 293 11.48 -2.70 25.11
N GLN A 294 11.00 -3.60 24.25
CA GLN A 294 11.30 -3.65 22.82
C GLN A 294 9.97 -3.65 22.07
N ASP A 295 9.79 -2.70 21.16
CA ASP A 295 8.57 -2.53 20.38
C ASP A 295 8.85 -2.84 18.91
N VAL A 296 8.06 -3.75 18.34
CA VAL A 296 8.21 -4.25 16.98
C VAL A 296 6.93 -3.98 16.20
N PHE A 297 7.06 -3.29 15.06
CA PHE A 297 5.99 -3.01 14.11
C PHE A 297 6.40 -3.53 12.74
N VAL A 298 5.52 -4.31 12.11
CA VAL A 298 5.70 -4.82 10.75
C VAL A 298 4.37 -4.83 10.00
N LEU A 299 4.45 -4.83 8.67
CA LEU A 299 3.32 -5.18 7.81
C LEU A 299 3.54 -6.59 7.26
N ALA A 300 2.50 -7.41 7.29
CA ALA A 300 2.47 -8.76 6.73
C ALA A 300 1.00 -9.11 6.41
N PRO A 301 0.71 -10.18 5.65
CA PRO A 301 -0.68 -10.59 5.41
C PRO A 301 -1.48 -10.68 6.73
N PRO A 302 -2.77 -10.31 6.75
CA PRO A 302 -3.63 -10.42 7.93
C PRO A 302 -3.95 -11.89 8.24
N PRO A 303 -4.60 -12.18 9.38
CA PRO A 303 -5.11 -13.51 9.71
C PRO A 303 -5.83 -14.17 8.51
N PRO A 304 -5.58 -15.45 8.24
CA PRO A 304 -4.99 -16.45 9.13
C PRO A 304 -3.45 -16.54 9.10
N ALA A 305 -2.75 -15.58 8.49
CA ALA A 305 -1.30 -15.51 8.64
C ALA A 305 -0.88 -15.34 10.11
N THR A 306 0.36 -15.71 10.42
CA THR A 306 0.98 -15.50 11.73
C THR A 306 2.26 -14.71 11.58
N VAL A 307 2.60 -13.94 12.62
CA VAL A 307 3.88 -13.23 12.71
C VAL A 307 4.44 -13.40 14.10
N ALA A 308 5.74 -13.72 14.21
CA ALA A 308 6.41 -13.93 15.48
C ALA A 308 7.81 -13.31 15.49
N LEU A 309 8.19 -12.76 16.65
CA LEU A 309 9.56 -12.41 16.99
C LEU A 309 10.29 -13.70 17.41
N THR A 310 10.96 -14.34 16.45
CA THR A 310 11.61 -15.65 16.60
C THR A 310 12.96 -15.58 17.28
N SER A 311 13.56 -14.38 17.40
CA SER A 311 14.74 -14.16 18.24
C SER A 311 14.42 -14.08 19.75
N ASN A 312 13.15 -14.08 20.14
CA ASN A 312 12.71 -14.13 21.55
C ASN A 312 12.70 -15.59 22.05
N SER A 313 12.93 -15.82 23.35
CA SER A 313 12.85 -17.16 23.95
C SER A 313 11.94 -17.16 25.19
N PRO A 314 10.75 -17.81 25.13
CA PRO A 314 10.14 -18.43 23.95
C PRO A 314 9.83 -17.40 22.84
N ALA A 315 9.59 -17.87 21.61
CA ALA A 315 9.18 -16.98 20.52
C ALA A 315 7.94 -16.17 20.94
N LEU A 316 7.90 -14.89 20.56
CA LEU A 316 6.82 -13.98 20.93
C LEU A 316 5.95 -13.70 19.71
N ASP A 317 4.69 -14.13 19.76
CA ASP A 317 3.72 -13.86 18.70
C ASP A 317 3.34 -12.38 18.68
N LEU A 318 3.23 -11.82 17.48
CA LEU A 318 2.70 -10.48 17.26
C LEU A 318 1.17 -10.53 17.21
N THR A 319 0.54 -9.45 17.64
CA THR A 319 -0.90 -9.22 17.53
C THR A 319 -1.20 -8.36 16.31
N GLU A 320 -2.21 -8.75 15.54
CA GLU A 320 -2.70 -7.97 14.41
C GLU A 320 -3.75 -6.94 14.86
N ALA A 321 -3.71 -5.74 14.29
CA ALA A 321 -4.45 -4.60 14.81
C ALA A 321 -5.90 -4.49 14.28
N ASP A 322 -6.12 -4.69 12.98
CA ASP A 322 -7.33 -4.18 12.31
C ASP A 322 -7.74 -4.93 11.03
N THR A 323 -7.28 -6.17 10.86
CA THR A 323 -7.44 -7.02 9.66
C THR A 323 -6.81 -6.48 8.37
N THR A 324 -6.00 -5.43 8.45
CA THR A 324 -5.30 -4.85 7.29
C THR A 324 -3.84 -5.32 7.17
N GLY A 325 -3.35 -6.11 8.14
CA GLY A 325 -1.99 -6.64 8.12
C GLY A 325 -0.97 -5.79 8.89
N SER A 326 -1.44 -4.96 9.81
CA SER A 326 -0.59 -4.21 10.74
C SER A 326 -0.34 -5.03 12.00
N TRP A 327 0.92 -5.42 12.25
CA TRP A 327 1.29 -6.31 13.35
C TRP A 327 2.18 -5.62 14.38
N TYR A 328 1.95 -5.91 15.65
CA TYR A 328 2.69 -5.35 16.79
C TYR A 328 3.03 -6.41 17.85
N ALA A 329 4.24 -6.34 18.41
CA ALA A 329 4.60 -7.02 19.65
C ALA A 329 5.43 -6.13 20.55
N GLN A 330 5.36 -6.44 21.85
CA GLN A 330 6.20 -5.86 22.88
C GLN A 330 6.90 -6.95 23.68
N SER A 331 8.23 -6.88 23.76
CA SER A 331 9.03 -7.74 24.63
C SER A 331 9.60 -6.95 25.81
N SER A 332 9.61 -7.54 27.01
CA SER A 332 10.21 -6.96 28.22
C SER A 332 11.70 -7.30 28.40
N ILE A 333 12.31 -7.96 27.40
CA ILE A 333 13.73 -8.32 27.45
C ILE A 333 14.59 -7.06 27.47
N ASN A 334 15.49 -6.96 28.44
CA ASN A 334 16.57 -5.96 28.46
C ASN A 334 17.71 -6.39 27.52
N PRO A 335 17.89 -5.74 26.36
CA PRO A 335 18.85 -6.19 25.36
C PRO A 335 20.29 -5.80 25.71
N SER A 336 21.25 -6.67 25.37
CA SER A 336 22.64 -6.24 25.13
C SER A 336 22.75 -5.63 23.74
N LEU A 337 23.36 -4.45 23.63
CA LEU A 337 23.42 -3.68 22.38
C LEU A 337 24.84 -3.70 21.78
N PRO A 338 24.98 -3.71 20.44
CA PRO A 338 23.91 -3.71 19.43
C PRO A 338 23.17 -5.05 19.37
N SER A 339 21.88 -5.02 18.99
CA SER A 339 21.04 -6.20 18.83
C SER A 339 20.32 -6.19 17.49
N THR A 340 20.08 -7.37 16.94
CA THR A 340 19.28 -7.59 15.73
C THR A 340 18.22 -8.63 16.04
N LEU A 341 16.96 -8.22 15.94
CA LEU A 341 15.79 -9.07 16.08
C LEU A 341 15.56 -9.89 14.80
N GLN A 342 14.93 -11.05 14.93
CA GLN A 342 14.46 -11.88 13.81
C GLN A 342 12.94 -11.94 13.87
N VAL A 343 12.27 -11.47 12.83
CA VAL A 343 10.80 -11.53 12.71
C VAL A 343 10.45 -12.45 11.57
N THR A 344 9.57 -13.41 11.84
CA THR A 344 9.10 -14.39 10.86
C THR A 344 7.61 -14.19 10.62
N ALA A 345 7.21 -14.05 9.35
CA ALA A 345 5.82 -14.06 8.91
C ALA A 345 5.53 -15.32 8.10
N ASP A 346 4.36 -15.92 8.32
CA ASP A 346 3.93 -17.15 7.66
C ASP A 346 2.45 -17.07 7.27
N ASN A 347 2.17 -17.22 5.97
CA ASN A 347 0.83 -17.16 5.40
C ASN A 347 0.37 -18.50 4.79
N HIS A 348 1.01 -19.62 5.14
CA HIS A 348 0.69 -20.92 4.54
C HIS A 348 -0.76 -21.37 4.80
N LEU A 349 -1.38 -20.93 5.89
CA LEU A 349 -2.78 -21.26 6.19
C LEU A 349 -3.77 -20.62 5.20
N ALA A 350 -3.46 -19.43 4.68
CA ALA A 350 -4.29 -18.80 3.64
C ALA A 350 -3.88 -19.24 2.23
N ILE A 351 -2.59 -19.48 2.01
CA ILE A 351 -1.99 -19.82 0.72
C ILE A 351 -1.02 -20.97 0.96
N ALA A 352 -1.46 -22.21 0.74
CA ALA A 352 -0.69 -23.42 1.10
C ALA A 352 0.72 -23.49 0.50
N SER A 353 0.95 -22.85 -0.65
CA SER A 353 2.27 -22.78 -1.29
C SER A 353 3.17 -21.65 -0.77
N SER A 354 2.64 -20.70 0.01
CA SER A 354 3.41 -19.58 0.55
C SER A 354 4.46 -20.09 1.53
N THR A 355 5.71 -19.68 1.36
CA THR A 355 6.78 -20.02 2.30
C THR A 355 6.94 -18.94 3.38
N PRO A 356 7.37 -19.29 4.60
CA PRO A 356 7.65 -18.30 5.64
C PRO A 356 8.80 -17.37 5.24
N THR A 357 8.72 -16.12 5.67
CA THR A 357 9.77 -15.10 5.46
C THR A 357 10.31 -14.66 6.81
N THR A 358 11.63 -14.71 6.99
CA THR A 358 12.31 -14.18 8.17
C THR A 358 13.18 -12.99 7.77
N LEU A 359 12.96 -11.84 8.39
CA LEU A 359 13.77 -10.64 8.17
C LEU A 359 14.49 -10.19 9.45
N PRO A 360 15.76 -9.76 9.35
CA PRO A 360 16.45 -9.11 10.45
C PRO A 360 15.97 -7.67 10.65
N MET A 361 15.83 -7.25 11.91
CA MET A 361 15.54 -5.86 12.28
C MET A 361 16.56 -5.38 13.30
N ALA A 362 17.36 -4.38 12.96
CA ALA A 362 18.23 -3.72 13.93
C ALA A 362 17.36 -3.13 15.06
N LEU A 363 17.67 -3.46 16.31
CA LEU A 363 17.00 -2.87 17.47
C LEU A 363 17.66 -1.54 17.78
N THR A 364 16.90 -0.45 17.64
CA THR A 364 17.44 0.91 17.68
C THR A 364 16.87 1.73 18.84
N ASP A 365 17.56 2.81 19.22
CA ASP A 365 17.10 3.75 20.23
C ASP A 365 15.91 4.57 19.69
N LEU A 366 14.99 4.97 20.57
CA LEU A 366 13.92 5.90 20.22
C LEU A 366 14.37 7.32 20.61
N VAL A 367 14.84 8.05 19.60
CA VAL A 367 15.21 9.46 19.73
C VAL A 367 13.97 10.33 19.52
N VAL A 368 13.85 11.40 20.31
CA VAL A 368 12.81 12.44 20.13
C VAL A 368 13.45 13.82 20.27
N ILE A 369 13.31 14.67 19.25
CA ILE A 369 13.69 16.08 19.31
C ILE A 369 12.56 16.84 20.00
N GLN A 370 12.87 17.45 21.14
CA GLN A 370 11.92 18.23 21.94
C GLN A 370 11.96 19.71 21.57
N ARG A 371 13.09 20.17 21.02
CA ARG A 371 13.30 21.57 20.62
C ARG A 371 14.31 21.64 19.49
N ALA A 372 13.96 22.36 18.43
CA ALA A 372 14.85 22.74 17.34
C ALA A 372 14.59 24.20 16.96
N GLU A 373 15.38 25.12 17.52
CA GLU A 373 15.15 26.57 17.35
C GLU A 373 16.42 27.29 16.92
N TYR A 374 16.30 28.22 15.97
CA TYR A 374 17.37 29.13 15.57
C TYR A 374 17.02 30.58 15.87
N SER A 375 17.87 31.25 16.63
CA SER A 375 17.71 32.66 16.98
C SER A 375 18.38 33.57 15.96
N LEU A 376 17.60 34.46 15.33
CA LEU A 376 18.11 35.45 14.37
C LEU A 376 19.01 36.50 15.04
N SER A 377 18.69 36.92 16.27
CA SER A 377 19.48 37.92 17.00
C SER A 377 20.87 37.43 17.40
N SER A 378 21.03 36.13 17.68
CA SER A 378 22.30 35.55 18.15
C SER A 378 23.01 34.66 17.13
N GLY A 379 22.33 34.23 16.07
CA GLY A 379 22.83 33.26 15.11
C GLY A 379 23.02 31.86 15.70
N GLN A 380 22.36 31.55 16.81
CA GLN A 380 22.53 30.30 17.54
C GLN A 380 21.38 29.32 17.25
N LEU A 381 21.75 28.07 16.95
CA LEU A 381 20.86 26.91 16.94
C LEU A 381 20.86 26.24 18.31
N THR A 382 19.67 26.07 18.89
CA THR A 382 19.43 25.32 20.13
C THR A 382 18.67 24.04 19.83
N LEU A 383 19.25 22.90 20.19
CA LEU A 383 18.66 21.57 20.10
C LEU A 383 18.49 20.97 21.49
N VAL A 384 17.34 20.36 21.73
CA VAL A 384 17.12 19.47 22.88
C VAL A 384 16.49 18.19 22.34
N ALA A 385 17.08 17.05 22.67
CA ALA A 385 16.57 15.75 22.26
C ALA A 385 16.73 14.72 23.39
N SER A 386 15.87 13.71 23.40
CA SER A 386 15.92 12.59 24.33
C SER A 386 16.17 11.27 23.64
N THR A 387 16.89 10.38 24.32
CA THR A 387 17.01 8.93 24.05
C THR A 387 16.05 8.17 24.96
N SER A 388 15.54 7.02 24.52
CA SER A 388 14.72 6.12 25.36
C SER A 388 15.57 5.17 26.22
N ASP A 389 16.88 5.18 26.03
CA ASP A 389 17.87 4.53 26.88
C ASP A 389 18.30 5.46 28.04
N GLU A 390 17.63 5.32 29.18
CA GLU A 390 17.95 6.07 30.41
C GLU A 390 18.98 5.35 31.30
N THR A 391 19.23 4.04 31.08
CA THR A 391 20.17 3.27 31.90
C THR A 391 21.61 3.38 31.41
N SER A 392 21.83 3.57 30.12
CA SER A 392 23.16 3.86 29.55
C SER A 392 23.01 4.84 28.39
N PRO A 393 22.74 6.14 28.68
CA PRO A 393 22.40 7.12 27.66
C PRO A 393 23.44 7.23 26.54
N PRO A 394 23.09 6.89 25.29
CA PRO A 394 24.00 6.94 24.15
C PRO A 394 24.48 8.35 23.81
N VAL A 395 25.47 8.44 22.93
CA VAL A 395 25.85 9.72 22.33
C VAL A 395 24.79 10.11 21.30
N LEU A 396 24.28 11.34 21.38
CA LEU A 396 23.37 11.91 20.38
C LEU A 396 24.14 12.91 19.52
N THR A 397 23.98 12.83 18.19
CA THR A 397 24.65 13.70 17.22
C THR A 397 23.65 14.34 16.27
N ALA A 398 23.81 15.62 15.98
CA ALA A 398 22.97 16.39 15.09
C ALA A 398 23.62 16.61 13.73
N THR A 399 22.81 16.50 12.68
CA THR A 399 23.14 16.86 11.29
C THR A 399 22.03 17.70 10.69
N SER A 400 22.35 18.49 9.66
CA SER A 400 21.33 19.12 8.79
C SER A 400 20.66 18.09 7.87
N ASP A 401 19.61 18.51 7.17
CA ASP A 401 18.96 17.77 6.07
C ASP A 401 19.93 17.35 4.95
N SER A 402 20.93 18.18 4.67
CA SER A 402 22.01 17.86 3.70
C SER A 402 23.02 16.83 4.21
N GLY A 403 22.90 16.38 5.47
CA GLY A 403 23.86 15.50 6.12
C GLY A 403 25.09 16.22 6.70
N THR A 404 25.18 17.55 6.57
CA THR A 404 26.27 18.33 7.18
C THR A 404 26.23 18.22 8.70
N ALA A 405 27.35 17.87 9.32
CA ALA A 405 27.47 17.73 10.77
C ALA A 405 27.26 19.08 11.49
N ILE A 406 26.43 19.07 12.53
CA ILE A 406 26.17 20.22 13.40
C ILE A 406 26.94 20.07 14.71
N GLY A 407 26.89 18.90 15.34
CA GLY A 407 27.64 18.62 16.57
C GLY A 407 27.03 17.51 17.43
N ALA A 408 27.76 17.09 18.46
CA ALA A 408 27.25 16.17 19.48
C ALA A 408 26.46 16.96 20.54
N LEU A 409 25.33 16.40 20.98
CA LEU A 409 24.57 16.95 22.10
C LEU A 409 25.24 16.54 23.42
N SER A 410 25.29 17.48 24.35
CA SER A 410 25.90 17.33 25.67
C SER A 410 24.86 16.98 26.74
N GLY A 411 25.28 16.25 27.77
CA GLY A 411 24.44 15.82 28.88
C GLY A 411 24.68 14.34 29.25
N ASP A 412 24.68 14.07 30.56
CA ASP A 412 24.93 12.73 31.12
C ASP A 412 23.66 11.88 31.20
N GLY A 413 22.49 12.53 31.18
CA GLY A 413 21.19 11.86 31.24
C GLY A 413 20.60 11.53 29.87
N ALA A 414 19.35 11.08 29.89
CA ALA A 414 18.60 10.73 28.69
C ALA A 414 18.24 11.94 27.81
N VAL A 415 18.08 13.13 28.42
CA VAL A 415 17.87 14.38 27.69
C VAL A 415 19.21 15.08 27.50
N LYS A 416 19.52 15.44 26.25
CA LYS A 416 20.77 16.10 25.88
C LYS A 416 20.48 17.37 25.10
N SER A 417 21.42 18.31 25.14
CA SER A 417 21.27 19.60 24.49
C SER A 417 22.52 20.05 23.74
N LEU A 418 22.32 20.82 22.69
CA LEU A 418 23.37 21.48 21.92
C LEU A 418 22.95 22.93 21.68
N ALA A 419 23.86 23.87 21.97
CA ALA A 419 23.75 25.25 21.57
C ALA A 419 24.99 25.61 20.75
N THR A 420 24.82 25.91 19.46
CA THR A 420 25.95 26.17 18.56
C THR A 420 25.64 27.29 17.59
N GLY A 421 26.66 28.06 17.21
CA GLY A 421 26.52 29.10 16.19
C GLY A 421 26.42 28.48 14.80
N ILE A 422 25.43 28.90 14.01
CA ILE A 422 25.26 28.48 12.62
C ILE A 422 25.26 29.73 11.73
N SER A 423 26.06 29.69 10.67
CA SER A 423 26.26 30.79 9.70
C SER A 423 26.47 30.22 8.30
N PRO A 424 26.04 30.91 7.22
CA PRO A 424 25.33 32.20 7.21
C PRO A 424 23.82 32.09 7.41
N ILE A 425 23.24 30.90 7.23
CA ILE A 425 21.81 30.64 7.36
C ILE A 425 21.56 29.35 8.15
N PRO A 426 20.46 29.25 8.90
CA PRO A 426 20.08 28.01 9.57
C PRO A 426 19.70 26.91 8.56
N PRO A 427 19.85 25.63 8.92
CA PRO A 427 19.27 24.55 8.14
C PRO A 427 17.74 24.58 8.27
N ALA A 428 17.02 24.11 7.25
CA ALA A 428 15.56 24.01 7.31
C ALA A 428 15.11 22.92 8.30
N LYS A 429 15.83 21.80 8.34
CA LYS A 429 15.60 20.68 9.25
C LYS A 429 16.87 20.26 9.96
N VAL A 430 16.70 19.65 11.12
CA VAL A 430 17.76 19.01 11.87
C VAL A 430 17.38 17.56 12.14
N ARG A 431 18.36 16.67 12.01
CA ARG A 431 18.23 15.25 12.35
C ARG A 431 19.14 14.95 13.53
N VAL A 432 18.61 14.35 14.59
CA VAL A 432 19.39 13.88 15.74
C VAL A 432 19.44 12.35 15.70
N THR A 433 20.63 11.78 15.80
CA THR A 433 20.89 10.33 15.69
C THR A 433 21.60 9.82 16.94
N SER A 434 21.19 8.65 17.42
CA SER A 434 21.81 7.97 18.55
C SER A 434 22.93 7.03 18.12
N SER A 435 23.98 6.89 18.95
CA SER A 435 25.07 5.94 18.72
C SER A 435 24.63 4.47 18.75
N ASN A 436 23.44 4.18 19.31
CA ASN A 436 22.82 2.85 19.27
C ASN A 436 21.82 2.69 18.09
N GLY A 437 21.90 3.58 17.10
CA GLY A 437 20.95 3.66 15.99
C GLY A 437 19.66 4.36 16.37
N GLY A 438 18.81 4.67 15.39
CA GLY A 438 17.59 5.45 15.62
C GLY A 438 17.82 6.95 15.53
N SER A 439 16.78 7.69 15.15
CA SER A 439 16.85 9.12 14.91
C SER A 439 15.50 9.78 14.88
N ASP A 440 15.50 11.08 15.07
CA ASP A 440 14.35 11.95 14.81
C ASP A 440 14.74 13.14 13.93
N THR A 441 13.78 13.72 13.21
CA THR A 441 14.00 14.86 12.32
C THR A 441 12.88 15.88 12.46
N GLU A 442 13.25 17.12 12.76
CA GLU A 442 12.32 18.22 12.98
C GLU A 442 12.67 19.43 12.11
N GLU A 443 11.64 20.21 11.74
CA GLU A 443 11.82 21.53 11.15
C GLU A 443 12.44 22.48 12.18
N VAL A 444 13.34 23.37 11.75
CA VAL A 444 13.93 24.38 12.61
C VAL A 444 13.00 25.57 12.72
N VAL A 445 12.53 25.84 13.94
CA VAL A 445 11.71 27.01 14.23
C VAL A 445 12.60 28.24 14.31
N ILE A 446 12.29 29.26 13.52
CA ILE A 446 13.00 30.54 13.55
C ILE A 446 12.41 31.41 14.65
N VAL A 447 13.25 31.82 15.60
CA VAL A 447 12.89 32.72 16.70
C VAL A 447 13.69 34.03 16.59
N GLN A 448 13.13 35.12 17.13
CA GLN A 448 13.79 36.44 17.07
C GLN A 448 14.93 36.55 18.07
#